data_AF-A0A2X3IHL8-F1
#
_entry.id   AF-A0A2X3IHL8-F1
#
_cell.length_a   1.000
_cell.length_b   1.000
_cell.length_c   1.000
_cell.angle_alpha   90.00
_cell.angle_beta   90.00
_cell.angle_gamma   90.00
#
_symmetry.space_group_name_H-M   'P 1'
#
loop_
_entity.id
_entity.type
_entity.pdbx_description
1 polymer ?
#
loop_
_entity_poly.entity_id
_entity_poly.type
_entity_poly.pdbx_seq_one_letter_code
_entity_poly.pdbx_strand_id
1 'polypeptide(L)'
;MPCAAISTCFYTPGEIIYGKGESHLMPETGQRLRIGGMVMPGSVKRDSQSLKVSFKLYDARGVVDVTYEGILPDLFREGQGVVAQGVMEGATLIHAKEVLAKHDENYTPPEVKAAMEQNHQQAPEVYKDNAS
;
A
#
# COMPACT_ATOMS: atom_id res chain seq x y z
N MET A 1 -20.23 -18.54 -10.12
CA MET A 1 -20.87 -17.22 -10.28
C MET A 1 -19.75 -16.19 -10.24
N PRO A 2 -19.59 -15.37 -11.29
CA PRO A 2 -18.50 -14.41 -11.38
C PRO A 2 -18.67 -13.37 -10.27
N CYS A 3 -17.58 -13.04 -9.60
CA CYS A 3 -17.55 -12.02 -8.56
C CYS A 3 -17.83 -10.65 -9.20
N ALA A 4 -19.10 -10.32 -9.39
CA ALA A 4 -19.55 -8.97 -9.61
C ALA A 4 -19.43 -8.24 -8.26
N ALA A 5 -18.27 -7.64 -7.99
CA ALA A 5 -18.11 -6.78 -6.84
C ALA A 5 -17.10 -5.67 -7.14
N ILE A 6 -17.57 -4.44 -6.98
CA ILE A 6 -16.83 -3.17 -6.96
C ILE A 6 -15.89 -3.09 -5.71
N SER A 7 -15.48 -4.24 -5.19
CA SER A 7 -14.72 -4.38 -3.94
C SER A 7 -13.28 -4.78 -4.26
N THR A 8 -12.34 -3.88 -4.00
CA THR A 8 -10.90 -4.16 -4.09
C THR A 8 -10.52 -5.20 -3.05
N CYS A 9 -10.24 -6.42 -3.49
CA CYS A 9 -9.80 -7.51 -2.61
C CYS A 9 -8.35 -7.28 -2.14
N PHE A 10 -8.09 -7.63 -0.88
CA PHE A 10 -6.75 -7.64 -0.31
C PHE A 10 -6.13 -9.04 -0.40
N TYR A 11 -4.88 -9.09 -0.86
CA TYR A 11 -4.08 -10.31 -1.01
C TYR A 11 -2.66 -10.10 -0.45
N THR A 12 -2.00 -11.19 -0.10
CA THR A 12 -0.57 -11.26 0.20
C THR A 12 0.18 -11.89 -0.98
N PRO A 13 1.51 -11.68 -1.10
CA PRO A 13 2.33 -12.34 -2.11
C PRO A 13 2.14 -13.86 -2.18
N GLY A 14 2.00 -14.50 -1.02
CA GLY A 14 1.71 -15.93 -0.95
C GLY A 14 0.33 -16.31 -1.46
N GLU A 15 -0.71 -15.56 -1.10
CA GLU A 15 -2.09 -15.83 -1.55
C GLU A 15 -2.27 -15.64 -3.07
N ILE A 16 -1.49 -14.77 -3.70
CA ILE A 16 -1.50 -14.63 -5.16
C ILE A 16 -1.00 -15.91 -5.84
N ILE A 17 0.04 -16.54 -5.28
CA ILE A 17 0.69 -17.73 -5.86
C ILE A 17 -0.08 -19.00 -5.50
N TYR A 18 -0.46 -19.15 -4.24
CA TYR A 18 -1.03 -20.39 -3.70
C TYR A 18 -2.57 -20.36 -3.59
N GLY A 19 -3.19 -19.22 -3.84
CA GLY A 19 -4.63 -19.01 -3.64
C GLY A 19 -4.96 -18.56 -2.23
N LYS A 20 -6.03 -17.76 -2.11
CA LYS A 20 -6.53 -17.22 -0.85
C LYS A 20 -7.41 -18.22 -0.10
N GLY A 21 -6.98 -18.60 1.10
CA GLY A 21 -7.76 -19.43 2.05
C GLY A 21 -8.14 -20.81 1.50
N GLU A 22 -9.18 -21.41 2.09
CA GLU A 22 -9.70 -22.72 1.68
C GLU A 22 -10.33 -22.70 0.27
N SER A 23 -10.81 -21.53 -0.16
CA SER A 23 -11.44 -21.34 -1.47
C SER A 23 -10.46 -21.30 -2.64
N HIS A 24 -9.14 -21.29 -2.41
CA HIS A 24 -8.10 -21.19 -3.45
C HIS A 24 -8.41 -20.08 -4.47
N LEU A 25 -8.97 -18.96 -3.99
CA LEU A 25 -9.35 -17.85 -4.85
C LEU A 25 -8.08 -17.18 -5.36
N MET A 26 -7.82 -17.36 -6.66
CA MET A 26 -6.75 -16.69 -7.37
C MET A 26 -7.29 -15.41 -8.00
N PRO A 27 -6.56 -14.29 -7.89
CA PRO A 27 -6.89 -13.07 -8.61
C PRO A 27 -6.85 -13.29 -10.12
N GLU A 28 -7.81 -12.69 -10.82
CA GLU A 28 -7.84 -12.73 -12.29
C GLU A 28 -6.96 -11.63 -12.90
N THR A 29 -6.32 -11.92 -14.03
CA THR A 29 -5.60 -10.90 -14.79
C THR A 29 -6.55 -9.79 -15.22
N GLY A 30 -6.18 -8.53 -14.97
CA GLY A 30 -7.04 -7.36 -15.18
C GLY A 30 -7.89 -6.96 -13.97
N GLN A 31 -7.89 -7.75 -12.89
CA GLN A 31 -8.62 -7.42 -11.68
C GLN A 31 -7.87 -6.37 -10.84
N ARG A 32 -8.61 -5.39 -10.31
CA ARG A 32 -8.10 -4.42 -9.34
C ARG A 32 -8.00 -5.07 -7.96
N LEU A 33 -6.82 -5.01 -7.36
CA LEU A 33 -6.54 -5.62 -6.07
C LEU A 33 -5.54 -4.81 -5.25
N ARG A 34 -5.52 -5.07 -3.95
CA ARG A 34 -4.56 -4.52 -3.01
C ARG A 34 -3.66 -5.65 -2.54
N ILE A 35 -2.35 -5.46 -2.67
CA ILE A 35 -1.36 -6.38 -2.15
C ILE A 35 -0.59 -5.77 -0.99
N GLY A 36 -0.60 -6.43 0.16
CA GLY A 36 0.25 -6.09 1.28
C GLY A 36 1.40 -7.08 1.44
N GLY A 37 2.61 -6.56 1.62
CA GLY A 37 3.80 -7.38 1.84
C GLY A 37 4.96 -6.55 2.37
N MET A 38 6.08 -7.21 2.61
CA MET A 38 7.34 -6.55 2.96
C MET A 38 8.15 -6.25 1.71
N VAL A 39 8.74 -5.07 1.63
CA VAL A 39 9.64 -4.72 0.52
C VAL A 39 10.95 -5.46 0.68
N MET A 40 11.34 -6.25 -0.32
CA MET A 40 12.60 -6.98 -0.29
C MET A 40 13.78 -5.99 -0.36
N PRO A 41 14.75 -6.06 0.57
CA PRO A 41 15.91 -5.17 0.54
C PRO A 41 16.84 -5.47 -0.64
N GLY A 42 17.31 -4.41 -1.30
CA GLY A 42 18.06 -4.46 -2.54
C GLY A 42 17.22 -4.76 -3.79
N SER A 43 15.89 -4.84 -3.67
CA SER A 43 15.01 -5.16 -4.81
C SER A 43 14.48 -3.94 -5.54
N VAL A 44 14.54 -2.76 -4.92
CA VAL A 44 13.96 -1.54 -5.46
C VAL A 44 14.85 -1.00 -6.58
N LYS A 45 14.36 -1.08 -7.81
CA LYS A 45 15.00 -0.53 -9.01
C LYS A 45 14.18 0.64 -9.51
N ARG A 46 14.79 1.83 -9.47
CA ARG A 46 14.23 3.05 -10.04
C ARG A 46 14.91 3.30 -11.37
N ASP A 47 14.12 3.56 -12.39
CA ASP A 47 14.65 3.97 -13.68
C ASP A 47 15.10 5.45 -13.61
N SER A 48 16.24 5.79 -14.21
CA SER A 48 16.74 7.16 -14.21
C SER A 48 16.16 8.01 -15.34
N GLN A 49 15.56 7.38 -16.35
CA GLN A 49 14.99 8.05 -17.52
C GLN A 49 13.47 8.24 -17.40
N SER A 50 12.82 7.45 -16.55
CA SER A 50 11.37 7.46 -16.34
C SER A 50 11.01 7.37 -14.85
N LEU A 51 9.78 7.72 -14.49
CA LEU A 51 9.25 7.56 -13.12
C LEU A 51 8.88 6.10 -12.78
N LYS A 52 9.40 5.13 -13.54
CA LYS A 52 9.11 3.71 -13.33
C LYS A 52 9.99 3.16 -12.20
N VAL A 53 9.34 2.46 -11.29
CA VAL A 53 9.95 1.80 -10.16
C VAL A 53 9.47 0.36 -10.10
N SER A 54 10.42 -0.57 -10.03
CA SER A 54 10.15 -1.99 -9.91
C SER A 54 10.72 -2.48 -8.59
N PHE A 55 9.92 -3.16 -7.78
CA PHE A 55 10.36 -3.71 -6.51
C PHE A 55 9.65 -5.03 -6.23
N LYS A 56 10.28 -5.86 -5.39
CA LYS A 56 9.69 -7.15 -5.00
C LYS A 56 9.05 -7.05 -3.64
N LEU A 57 7.82 -7.53 -3.53
CA LEU A 57 7.16 -7.74 -2.26
C LEU A 57 7.26 -9.20 -1.88
N TYR A 58 7.76 -9.46 -0.68
CA TYR A 58 7.83 -10.80 -0.13
C TYR A 58 7.00 -10.90 1.15
N ASP A 59 6.60 -12.12 1.45
CA ASP A 59 5.89 -12.51 2.65
C ASP A 59 6.45 -13.85 3.15
N ALA A 60 5.93 -14.36 4.27
CA ALA A 60 6.30 -15.68 4.80
C ALA A 60 6.12 -16.83 3.80
N ARG A 61 5.23 -16.68 2.81
CA ARG A 61 4.86 -17.77 1.88
C ARG A 61 5.34 -17.58 0.44
N GLY A 62 5.71 -16.38 0.00
CA GLY A 62 6.00 -16.14 -1.42
C GLY A 62 6.53 -14.75 -1.73
N VAL A 63 6.85 -14.53 -3.00
CA VAL A 63 7.39 -13.27 -3.52
C VAL A 63 6.70 -12.90 -4.83
N VAL A 64 6.36 -11.62 -4.99
CA VAL A 64 5.75 -11.06 -6.19
C VAL A 64 6.50 -9.84 -6.68
N ASP A 65 6.37 -9.56 -7.97
CA ASP A 65 6.96 -8.41 -8.63
C ASP A 65 5.91 -7.30 -8.75
N VAL A 66 6.26 -6.11 -8.26
CA VAL A 66 5.43 -4.93 -8.34
C VAL A 66 6.12 -3.89 -9.19
N THR A 67 5.40 -3.40 -10.20
CA THR A 67 5.81 -2.25 -11.01
C THR A 67 4.93 -1.07 -10.66
N TYR A 68 5.53 0.09 -10.49
CA TYR A 68 4.87 1.33 -10.13
C TYR A 68 5.39 2.44 -11.04
N GLU A 69 4.53 3.33 -11.50
CA GLU A 69 4.93 4.50 -12.28
C GLU A 69 4.48 5.77 -11.56
N GLY A 70 5.45 6.47 -10.95
CA GLY A 70 5.17 7.66 -10.17
C GLY A 70 6.21 7.92 -9.07
N ILE A 71 5.86 8.83 -8.17
CA ILE A 71 6.69 9.19 -7.03
C ILE A 71 6.25 8.34 -5.84
N LEU A 72 7.17 7.52 -5.34
CA LEU A 72 6.94 6.77 -4.10
C LEU A 72 6.94 7.74 -2.91
N PRO A 73 6.10 7.50 -1.89
CA PRO A 73 6.12 8.33 -0.69
C PRO A 73 7.50 8.26 -0.01
N ASP A 74 7.94 9.34 0.63
CA ASP A 74 9.23 9.39 1.35
C ASP A 74 9.36 8.32 2.44
N LEU A 75 8.22 7.86 2.95
CA LEU A 75 8.10 6.78 3.94
C LEU A 75 8.30 5.38 3.34
N PHE A 76 8.34 5.23 2.02
CA PHE A 76 8.64 3.95 1.39
C PHE A 76 10.13 3.60 1.58
N ARG A 77 10.40 2.53 2.33
CA ARG A 77 11.74 1.97 2.48
C ARG A 77 11.74 0.45 2.34
N GLU A 78 12.90 -0.04 1.96
CA GLU A 78 13.22 -1.46 1.93
C GLU A 78 13.18 -2.06 3.35
N GLY A 79 12.70 -3.29 3.48
CA GLY A 79 12.52 -3.97 4.76
C GLY A 79 11.32 -3.49 5.58
N GLN A 80 10.44 -2.64 5.02
CA GLN A 80 9.20 -2.20 5.67
C GLN A 80 7.96 -2.79 5.00
N GLY A 81 6.87 -2.84 5.77
CA GLY A 81 5.55 -3.27 5.29
C GLY A 81 4.87 -2.19 4.47
N VAL A 82 4.48 -2.51 3.24
CA VAL A 82 3.78 -1.60 2.33
C VAL A 82 2.54 -2.26 1.76
N VAL A 83 1.60 -1.45 1.32
CA VAL A 83 0.43 -1.87 0.57
C VAL A 83 0.47 -1.22 -0.80
N ALA A 84 0.57 -2.04 -1.85
CA ALA A 84 0.43 -1.57 -3.20
C ALA A 84 -0.99 -1.86 -3.71
N GLN A 85 -1.66 -0.85 -4.24
CA GLN A 85 -2.94 -0.97 -4.90
C GLN A 85 -2.73 -0.91 -6.40
N GLY A 86 -3.23 -1.91 -7.12
CA GLY A 86 -2.93 -2.05 -8.53
C GLY A 86 -3.88 -2.96 -9.28
N VAL A 87 -3.45 -3.35 -10.47
CA VAL A 87 -4.11 -4.31 -11.33
C VAL A 87 -3.18 -5.51 -11.52
N MET A 88 -3.74 -6.71 -11.48
CA MET A 88 -2.98 -7.90 -11.85
C MET A 88 -2.67 -7.88 -13.35
N GLU A 89 -1.41 -7.94 -13.75
CA GLU A 89 -1.04 -8.04 -15.17
C GLU A 89 -0.55 -9.43 -15.57
N GLY A 90 -0.01 -10.21 -14.63
CA GLY A 90 0.46 -11.57 -14.89
C GLY A 90 0.22 -12.51 -13.72
N ALA A 91 0.89 -13.67 -13.73
CA ALA A 91 0.76 -14.65 -12.64
C ALA A 91 1.29 -14.12 -11.29
N THR A 92 2.36 -13.33 -11.32
CA THR A 92 3.01 -12.74 -10.13
C THR A 92 3.42 -11.28 -10.34
N LEU A 93 2.97 -10.68 -11.45
CA LEU A 93 3.29 -9.30 -11.82
C LEU A 93 2.07 -8.41 -11.57
N ILE A 94 2.25 -7.42 -10.70
CA ILE A 94 1.24 -6.42 -10.39
C ILE A 94 1.71 -5.06 -10.91
N HIS A 95 0.80 -4.39 -11.61
CA HIS A 95 0.97 -2.98 -11.95
C HIS A 95 0.29 -2.13 -10.88
N ALA A 96 1.08 -1.64 -9.94
CA ALA A 96 0.64 -0.74 -8.88
C ALA A 96 0.35 0.65 -9.45
N LYS A 97 -0.85 1.15 -9.14
CA LYS A 97 -1.24 2.53 -9.40
C LYS A 97 -0.98 3.43 -8.20
N GLU A 98 -0.98 2.86 -7.00
CA GLU A 98 -0.79 3.59 -5.75
C GLU A 98 -0.03 2.73 -4.75
N VAL A 99 0.88 3.34 -3.99
CA VAL A 99 1.69 2.66 -2.96
C VAL A 99 1.51 3.42 -1.66
N LEU A 100 1.02 2.71 -0.64
CA LEU A 100 0.83 3.23 0.70
C LEU A 100 1.83 2.54 1.64
N ALA A 101 2.68 3.33 2.29
CA ALA A 101 3.51 2.82 3.38
C ALA A 101 2.64 2.67 4.64
N LYS A 102 2.65 1.51 5.31
CA LYS A 102 1.79 1.27 6.49
C LYS A 102 2.18 2.06 7.73
N HIS A 103 3.30 2.78 7.70
CA HIS A 103 3.86 3.46 8.88
C HIS A 103 3.28 4.87 9.13
N ASP A 104 2.07 5.15 8.66
CA ASP A 104 1.39 6.42 8.89
C ASP A 104 -0.01 6.16 9.47
N GLU A 105 -0.08 6.00 10.79
CA GLU A 105 -1.34 6.10 11.54
C GLU A 105 -1.93 7.52 11.53
N ASN A 106 -1.42 8.43 10.68
CA ASN A 106 -1.89 9.80 10.56
C ASN A 106 -2.26 10.20 9.11
N TYR A 107 -2.93 9.33 8.36
CA TYR A 107 -3.68 9.73 7.16
C TYR A 107 -4.90 10.57 7.59
N THR A 108 -4.70 11.87 7.82
CA THR A 108 -5.78 12.84 7.99
C THR A 108 -6.21 13.32 6.61
N PRO A 109 -7.39 12.94 6.08
CA PRO A 109 -7.84 13.39 4.78
C PRO A 109 -7.99 14.93 4.77
N PRO A 110 -7.70 15.60 3.63
CA PRO A 110 -7.76 17.06 3.52
C PRO A 110 -9.16 17.65 3.76
N GLU A 111 -10.21 16.82 3.80
CA GLU A 111 -11.57 17.20 4.17
C GLU A 111 -11.68 17.71 5.62
N VAL A 112 -10.77 17.32 6.52
CA VAL A 112 -10.82 17.71 7.94
C VAL A 112 -10.30 19.15 8.15
N LYS A 113 -9.50 19.70 7.22
CA LYS A 113 -9.01 21.07 7.32
C LYS A 113 -10.12 22.10 7.08
N ALA A 114 -11.07 21.82 6.20
CA ALA A 114 -12.15 22.75 5.88
C ALA A 114 -13.21 22.88 6.99
N ALA A 115 -13.28 21.92 7.92
CA ALA A 115 -14.21 21.96 9.05
C ALA A 115 -13.63 22.68 10.30
N MET A 116 -12.31 22.88 10.37
CA MET A 116 -11.65 23.49 11.54
C MET A 116 -11.49 25.01 11.47
N GLU A 117 -11.82 25.65 10.34
CA GLU A 117 -11.78 27.12 10.23
C GLU A 117 -13.05 27.82 10.72
N GLN A 118 -14.15 27.08 11.00
CA GLN A 118 -15.43 27.66 11.42
C GLN A 118 -15.74 27.59 12.93
N ASN A 119 -14.80 27.18 13.78
CA ASN A 119 -14.95 27.31 15.24
C ASN A 119 -13.70 27.89 15.88
N HIS A 120 -13.35 29.12 15.46
CA HIS A 120 -12.62 30.04 16.31
C HIS A 120 -13.45 30.31 17.57
N GLN A 121 -13.06 29.73 18.70
CA GLN A 121 -12.92 30.39 20.01
C GLN A 121 -12.76 29.34 21.11
N GLN A 122 -11.51 29.00 21.45
CA GLN A 122 -10.94 29.16 22.80
C GLN A 122 -9.51 28.63 22.83
N ALA A 123 -8.60 29.53 23.22
CA ALA A 123 -7.16 29.42 23.23
C ALA A 123 -6.62 28.37 24.26
N PRO A 124 -5.34 27.96 24.14
CA PRO A 124 -4.78 26.76 24.73
C PRO A 124 -4.16 27.06 26.10
N GLU A 125 -4.34 26.19 27.09
CA GLU A 125 -3.42 26.06 28.23
C GLU A 125 -3.40 24.62 28.74
N VAL A 126 -2.25 24.24 29.30
CA VAL A 126 -1.97 23.03 30.08
C VAL A 126 -1.42 21.82 29.29
N TYR A 127 -0.10 21.80 29.12
CA TYR A 127 0.72 20.65 29.54
C TYR A 127 2.08 21.17 30.02
N LYS A 128 2.16 21.52 31.32
CA LYS A 128 3.41 21.55 32.08
C LYS A 128 3.40 20.28 32.92
N ASP A 129 4.20 19.28 32.54
CA ASP A 129 4.54 18.21 33.46
C ASP A 129 5.76 18.59 34.28
N ASN A 130 5.58 18.43 35.59
CA ASN A 130 6.50 18.75 36.65
C ASN A 130 7.64 17.74 36.67
N ALA A 131 8.87 18.22 36.46
CA ALA A 131 10.07 17.54 36.88
C ALA A 131 10.41 17.97 38.32
N SER A 132 10.09 17.12 39.30
CA SER A 132 10.91 16.80 40.49
C SER A 132 10.08 16.03 41.51
#